data_AF-A0AAV9XCZ8-F1
#
_entry.id   AF-A0AAV9XCZ8-F1
#
_cell.length_a   1.000
_cell.length_b   1.000
_cell.length_c   1.000
_cell.angle_alpha   90.00
_cell.angle_beta   90.00
_cell.angle_gamma   90.00
#
_symmetry.space_group_name_H-M   'P 1'
#
loop_
_entity.id
_entity.type
_entity.pdbx_description
1 polymer ?
#
loop_
_entity_poly.entity_id
_entity_poly.type
_entity_poly.pdbx_seq_one_letter_code
_entity_poly.pdbx_strand_id
1 'polypeptide(L)'
;MNNQTYYELYRRSSIGVALTDALDDLISDGRIAPQLAMKILSNFDRSITDILAAQVHARLSFKGHLDTYRFCDEVWTFLIKDVTFKLDNSQLVQSDRVKIVSCSSKKPGEA
;
A
#
# COMPACT_ATOMS: atom_id res chain seq x y z
N MET A 1 -16.75 1.76 -19.69
CA MET A 1 -16.37 2.24 -18.34
C MET A 1 -15.01 1.64 -18.05
N ASN A 2 -13.93 2.42 -18.11
CA ASN A 2 -12.58 1.90 -17.89
C ASN A 2 -12.49 1.42 -16.44
N ASN A 3 -12.57 0.11 -16.25
CA ASN A 3 -12.38 -0.55 -14.96
C ASN A 3 -10.86 -0.59 -14.69
N GLN A 4 -10.28 0.60 -14.48
CA GLN A 4 -8.90 0.69 -14.06
C GLN A 4 -8.88 0.21 -12.60
N THR A 5 -8.62 -1.08 -12.43
CA THR A 5 -8.54 -1.71 -11.12
C THR A 5 -7.28 -1.19 -10.43
N TYR A 6 -7.46 -0.22 -9.53
CA TYR A 6 -6.40 0.23 -8.65
C TYR A 6 -6.06 -0.89 -7.65
N TYR A 7 -4.79 -1.00 -7.26
CA TYR A 7 -4.41 -2.00 -6.27
C TYR A 7 -5.01 -1.66 -4.90
N GLU A 8 -5.64 -2.65 -4.28
CA GLU A 8 -6.14 -2.56 -2.90
C GLU A 8 -4.99 -2.68 -1.86
N LEU A 9 -3.74 -2.71 -2.31
CA LEU A 9 -2.53 -2.87 -1.48
C LEU A 9 -2.50 -1.89 -0.31
N TYR A 10 -2.85 -0.63 -0.58
CA TYR A 10 -2.77 0.46 0.40
C TYR A 10 -3.89 0.41 1.44
N ARG A 11 -4.93 -0.42 1.29
CA ARG A 11 -5.93 -0.62 2.35
C ARG A 11 -5.32 -1.23 3.62
N ARG A 12 -4.19 -1.94 3.49
CA ARG A 12 -3.43 -2.51 4.63
C ARG A 12 -2.43 -1.54 5.27
N SER A 13 -2.34 -0.31 4.75
CA SER A 13 -1.55 0.76 5.39
C SER A 13 -2.27 1.29 6.63
N SER A 14 -1.57 2.01 7.52
CA SER A 14 -2.19 2.56 8.74
C SER A 14 -3.42 3.44 8.44
N ILE A 15 -3.37 4.26 7.37
CA ILE A 15 -4.51 5.09 6.95
C ILE A 15 -5.64 4.25 6.33
N GLY A 16 -5.29 3.20 5.58
CA GLY A 16 -6.27 2.28 5.00
C GLY A 16 -7.02 1.50 6.08
N VAL A 17 -6.31 0.97 7.08
CA VAL A 17 -6.90 0.25 8.21
C VAL A 17 -7.82 1.19 9.00
N ALA A 18 -7.36 2.39 9.34
CA ALA A 18 -8.20 3.36 10.05
C ALA A 18 -9.48 3.73 9.27
N LEU A 19 -9.40 3.81 7.94
CA LEU A 19 -10.59 4.01 7.11
C LEU A 19 -11.52 2.80 7.14
N THR A 20 -10.99 1.58 7.03
CA THR A 20 -11.80 0.35 7.11
C THR A 20 -12.50 0.22 8.46
N ASP A 21 -11.78 0.43 9.56
CA ASP A 21 -12.34 0.40 10.91
C ASP A 21 -13.49 1.42 11.06
N ALA A 22 -13.29 2.65 10.59
CA ALA A 22 -14.33 3.69 10.66
C ALA A 22 -15.56 3.36 9.78
N LEU A 23 -15.36 2.70 8.64
CA LEU A 23 -16.48 2.25 7.79
C LEU A 23 -17.24 1.09 8.44
N ASP A 24 -16.53 0.16 9.09
CA ASP A 24 -17.14 -0.96 9.79
C ASP A 24 -17.98 -0.51 10.98
N ASP A 25 -17.53 0.51 11.73
CA ASP A 25 -18.33 1.15 12.78
C ASP A 25 -19.62 1.76 12.23
N LEU A 26 -19.55 2.52 11.12
CA LEU A 26 -20.73 3.13 10.49
C LEU A 26 -21.71 2.09 9.94
N ILE A 27 -21.22 0.95 9.46
CA ILE A 27 -22.06 -0.17 9.03
C ILE A 27 -22.74 -0.81 10.24
N SER A 28 -21.98 -1.07 11.31
CA SER A 28 -22.47 -1.69 12.54
C SER A 28 -23.57 -0.85 13.21
N ASP A 29 -23.44 0.47 13.16
CA ASP A 29 -24.45 1.42 13.63
C ASP A 29 -25.66 1.58 12.67
N GLY A 30 -25.65 0.89 11.53
CA GLY A 30 -26.70 0.99 10.51
C GLY A 30 -26.75 2.34 9.79
N ARG A 31 -25.69 3.14 9.87
CA ARG A 31 -25.63 4.50 9.29
C ARG A 31 -25.33 4.48 7.80
N ILE A 32 -24.59 3.48 7.33
CA ILE A 32 -24.31 3.29 5.90
C ILE A 32 -24.51 1.82 5.49
N ALA A 33 -24.89 1.60 4.24
CA ALA A 33 -24.94 0.26 3.66
C ALA A 33 -23.53 -0.24 3.29
N PRO A 34 -23.24 -1.54 3.39
CA PRO A 34 -21.94 -2.11 3.00
C PRO A 34 -21.51 -1.78 1.56
N GLN A 35 -22.48 -1.70 0.64
CA GLN A 35 -22.23 -1.33 -0.75
C GLN A 35 -21.67 0.10 -0.90
N LEU A 36 -22.05 1.02 -0.02
CA LEU A 36 -21.51 2.37 -0.01
C LEU A 36 -20.07 2.39 0.51
N ALA A 37 -19.77 1.62 1.57
CA ALA A 37 -18.42 1.48 2.08
C ALA A 37 -17.45 0.93 1.01
N MET A 38 -17.88 -0.08 0.24
CA MET A 38 -17.09 -0.60 -0.89
C MET A 38 -16.79 0.48 -1.94
N LYS A 39 -17.74 1.36 -2.25
CA LYS A 39 -17.51 2.50 -3.16
C LYS A 39 -16.51 3.51 -2.59
N ILE A 40 -16.56 3.76 -1.28
CA ILE A 40 -15.60 4.64 -0.60
C ILE A 40 -14.19 4.03 -0.67
N LEU A 41 -14.05 2.72 -0.42
CA LEU A 41 -12.77 2.01 -0.54
C LEU A 41 -12.22 2.05 -1.98
N SER A 42 -13.05 1.85 -3.00
CA SER A 42 -12.62 1.99 -4.39
C SER A 42 -12.13 3.41 -4.72
N ASN A 43 -12.77 4.45 -4.17
CA ASN A 43 -12.29 5.82 -4.31
C ASN A 43 -10.97 6.06 -3.56
N PHE A 44 -10.81 5.45 -2.39
CA PHE A 44 -9.56 5.49 -1.63
C PHE A 44 -8.41 4.87 -2.43
N ASP A 45 -8.59 3.68 -3.01
CA ASP A 45 -7.53 3.00 -3.78
C ASP A 45 -7.02 3.86 -4.95
N ARG A 46 -7.95 4.54 -5.63
CA ARG A 46 -7.63 5.53 -6.66
C ARG A 46 -6.88 6.71 -6.08
N SER A 47 -7.45 7.36 -5.07
CA SER A 47 -6.93 8.62 -4.54
C SER A 47 -5.54 8.48 -3.94
N ILE A 48 -5.28 7.39 -3.20
CA ILE A 48 -3.96 7.17 -2.59
C ILE A 48 -2.90 6.91 -3.66
N THR A 49 -3.24 6.15 -4.71
CA THR A 49 -2.31 5.89 -5.81
C THR A 49 -1.95 7.18 -6.56
N ASP A 50 -2.96 7.99 -6.89
CA ASP A 50 -2.78 9.24 -7.61
C ASP A 50 -1.97 10.27 -6.78
N ILE A 51 -2.26 10.41 -5.48
CA ILE A 51 -1.56 11.34 -4.58
C ILE A 51 -0.11 10.91 -4.35
N LEU A 52 0.14 9.62 -4.10
CA LEU A 52 1.51 9.11 -3.92
C LEU A 52 2.36 9.37 -5.17
N ALA A 53 1.80 9.15 -6.37
CA ALA A 53 2.50 9.40 -7.62
C ALA A 53 2.74 10.90 -7.90
N ALA A 54 1.76 11.76 -7.58
CA ALA A 54 1.81 13.17 -7.93
C ALA A 54 2.56 14.05 -6.92
N GLN A 55 2.52 13.72 -5.63
CA GLN A 55 2.95 14.62 -4.56
C GLN A 55 4.15 14.11 -3.75
N VAL A 56 4.45 12.80 -3.78
CA VAL A 56 5.56 12.24 -3.00
C VAL A 56 6.82 12.18 -3.85
N HIS A 57 7.81 13.00 -3.49
CA HIS A 57 9.11 13.06 -4.17
C HIS A 57 10.27 12.57 -3.29
N ALA A 58 9.99 12.24 -2.02
CA ALA A 58 10.97 11.73 -1.08
C ALA A 58 11.57 10.41 -1.60
N ARG A 59 12.88 10.29 -1.48
CA ARG A 59 13.63 9.09 -1.81
C ARG A 59 14.23 8.48 -0.55
N LEU A 60 14.47 7.19 -0.63
CA LEU A 60 15.21 6.46 0.38
C LEU A 60 16.05 5.38 -0.30
N SER A 61 17.10 4.96 0.39
CA SER A 61 17.86 3.77 0.05
C SER A 61 17.89 2.85 1.26
N PHE A 62 18.04 1.55 1.07
CA PHE A 62 18.14 0.62 2.18
C PHE A 62 19.13 -0.50 1.88
N LYS A 63 19.70 -1.06 2.95
CA LYS A 63 20.54 -2.26 2.93
C LYS A 63 20.06 -3.21 4.03
N GLY A 64 20.16 -4.50 3.78
CA GLY A 64 19.80 -5.55 4.74
C GLY A 64 20.04 -6.94 4.15
N HIS A 65 19.71 -7.97 4.91
CA HIS A 65 19.87 -9.36 4.52
C HIS A 65 18.53 -9.95 4.05
N LEU A 66 18.47 -10.43 2.81
CA LEU A 66 17.27 -11.09 2.31
C LEU A 66 17.07 -12.43 3.03
N ASP A 67 15.93 -12.59 3.71
CA ASP A 67 15.54 -13.82 4.40
C ASP A 67 14.81 -14.78 3.45
N THR A 68 13.77 -14.27 2.78
CA THR A 68 13.02 -15.02 1.77
C THR A 68 12.30 -14.07 0.82
N TYR A 69 11.96 -14.57 -0.37
CA TYR A 69 11.20 -13.84 -1.38
C TYR A 69 10.14 -14.73 -2.02
N ARG A 70 9.11 -14.09 -2.58
CA ARG A 70 8.07 -14.76 -3.38
C ARG A 70 7.59 -13.82 -4.47
N PHE A 71 7.39 -14.38 -5.65
CA PHE A 71 6.67 -13.74 -6.75
C PHE A 71 5.48 -14.61 -7.14
N CYS A 72 4.28 -14.05 -7.06
CA CYS A 72 3.03 -14.72 -7.41
C CYS A 72 2.02 -13.64 -7.83
N ASP A 73 1.26 -13.87 -8.89
CA ASP A 73 0.24 -12.95 -9.40
C ASP A 73 0.74 -11.50 -9.59
N GLU A 74 1.94 -11.36 -10.15
CA GLU A 74 2.61 -10.06 -10.38
C GLU A 74 2.92 -9.26 -9.11
N VAL A 75 2.85 -9.88 -7.93
CA VAL A 75 3.19 -9.28 -6.64
C VAL A 75 4.48 -9.88 -6.11
N TRP A 76 5.46 -9.01 -5.85
CA TRP A 76 6.66 -9.35 -5.11
C TRP A 76 6.44 -9.19 -3.61
N THR A 77 6.88 -10.19 -2.84
CA THR A 77 6.99 -10.10 -1.39
C THR A 77 8.40 -10.46 -0.96
N PHE A 78 9.06 -9.56 -0.24
CA PHE A 78 10.37 -9.77 0.36
C PHE A 78 10.27 -9.71 1.88
N LEU A 79 10.99 -10.60 2.56
CA LEU A 79 11.28 -10.49 3.98
C LEU A 79 12.76 -10.22 4.13
N ILE A 80 13.11 -9.10 4.76
CA ILE A 80 14.49 -8.63 4.89
C ILE A 80 14.80 -8.47 6.38
N LYS A 81 15.97 -8.93 6.81
CA LYS A 81 16.50 -8.83 8.18
C LYS A 81 17.59 -7.75 8.27
N ASP A 82 17.77 -7.21 9.46
CA ASP A 82 18.83 -6.25 9.82
C ASP A 82 18.89 -5.08 8.82
N VAL A 83 17.74 -4.44 8.62
CA VAL A 83 17.55 -3.42 7.59
C VAL A 83 17.94 -2.05 8.13
N THR A 84 18.77 -1.33 7.38
CA THR A 84 19.03 0.09 7.60
C THR A 84 18.52 0.89 6.41
N PHE A 85 17.55 1.76 6.65
CA PHE A 85 17.06 2.76 5.72
C PHE A 85 17.85 4.06 5.88
N LYS A 86 18.23 4.67 4.76
CA LYS A 86 18.81 6.01 4.68
C LYS A 86 17.83 6.90 3.93
N LEU A 87 17.30 7.90 4.62
CA LEU A 87 16.40 8.91 4.10
C LEU A 87 17.20 10.09 3.49
N ASP A 88 16.54 10.93 2.69
CA ASP A 88 17.17 12.09 2.03
C ASP A 88 17.77 13.11 3.00
N ASN A 89 17.18 13.26 4.19
CA ASN A 89 17.71 14.11 5.27
C ASN A 89 18.91 13.49 6.02
N SER A 90 19.50 12.41 5.48
CA SER A 90 20.57 11.62 6.10
C SER A 90 20.19 10.92 7.42
N GLN A 91 18.91 10.91 7.78
CA GLN A 91 18.43 10.12 8.91
C GLN A 91 18.54 8.63 8.57
N LEU A 92 19.03 7.87 9.55
CA LEU A 92 19.09 6.42 9.50
C LEU A 92 17.97 5.84 10.35
N VAL A 93 17.22 4.90 9.78
CA VAL A 93 16.17 4.15 10.49
C VAL A 93 16.52 2.67 10.41
N GLN A 94 16.59 2.00 11.56
CA GLN A 94 16.93 0.59 11.65
C GLN A 94 15.72 -0.26 12.03
N SER A 95 15.67 -1.49 11.51
CA SER A 95 14.65 -2.47 11.86
C SER A 95 15.20 -3.89 11.70
N ASP A 96 14.93 -4.73 12.70
CA ASP A 96 15.36 -6.13 12.71
C ASP A 96 14.72 -6.93 11.57
N ARG A 97 13.48 -6.60 11.19
CA ARG A 97 12.72 -7.33 10.17
C ARG A 97 11.71 -6.45 9.45
N VAL A 98 11.78 -6.44 8.13
CA VAL A 98 10.85 -5.70 7.25
C VAL A 98 10.21 -6.64 6.24
N LYS A 99 8.90 -6.45 6.00
CA LYS A 99 8.18 -7.05 4.88
C LYS A 99 7.92 -5.99 3.81
N ILE A 100 8.45 -6.21 2.61
CA ILE A 100 8.17 -5.37 1.44
C ILE A 100 7.19 -6.10 0.54
N VAL A 101 6.07 -5.46 0.20
CA VAL A 101 5.10 -5.96 -0.79
C VAL A 101 5.03 -4.94 -1.91
N SER A 102 5.31 -5.38 -3.14
CA SER A 102 5.35 -4.53 -4.33
C SER A 102 4.51 -5.14 -5.43
N CYS A 103 3.53 -4.37 -5.93
CA CYS A 103 2.79 -4.73 -7.12
C CYS A 103 3.51 -4.21 -8.38
N SER A 104 3.17 -4.78 -9.54
CA SER A 104 3.60 -4.25 -10.83
C SER A 104 3.18 -2.79 -11.00
N SER A 105 4.04 -1.95 -11.58
CA SER A 105 3.69 -0.56 -11.91
C SER A 105 2.96 -0.45 -13.26
N LYS A 106 2.84 -1.55 -14.01
CA LYS A 106 2.15 -1.57 -15.29
C LYS A 106 0.67 -1.29 -15.07
N LYS A 107 0.09 -0.39 -15.88
CA LYS A 107 -1.36 -0.21 -15.90
C LYS A 107 -1.99 -1.48 -16.50
N PRO A 108 -3.14 -1.94 -15.99
CA PRO A 108 -3.87 -3.05 -16.62
C PRO A 108 -4.11 -2.74 -18.11
N GLY A 109 -3.47 -3.51 -19.01
CA GLY A 109 -3.58 -3.35 -20.47
C GLY A 109 -2.33 -2.84 -21.20
N GLU A 110 -1.23 -2.51 -20.51
CA GLU A 110 0.06 -2.20 -21.16
C GLU A 110 0.99 -3.43 -21.16
N ALA A 111 1.36 -3.92 -22.35
CA ALA A 111 2.29 -5.04 -22.56
C ALA A 111 3.74 -4.64 -22.26
#